data_AF-A0A0M8ZND5-F1
#
_entry.id   AF-A0A0M8ZND5-F1
#
_cell.length_a   1.000
_cell.length_b   1.000
_cell.length_c   1.000
_cell.angle_alpha   90.00
_cell.angle_beta   90.00
_cell.angle_gamma   90.00
#
_symmetry.space_group_name_H-M   'P 1'
#
loop_
_entity.id
_entity.type
_entity.pdbx_description
1 polymer ?
#
loop_
_entity_poly.entity_id
_entity_poly.type
_entity_poly.pdbx_seq_one_letter_code
_entity_poly.pdbx_strand_id
1 'polypeptide(L)'
;MRKITAFLRANNPVISRYAVIEGVDWHFILSHAPHFGGLWERSVRSTKQHLLRVVGETRLIFDELYTVLTQIESCMNSRPLHPLSVRSCRFESLDSWALPDRTPAHRAPIS
;
A
#
# COMPACT_ATOMS: atom_id res chain seq x y z
N MET A 1 21.59 -2.56 -22.55
CA MET A 1 20.54 -3.55 -22.19
C MET A 1 21.05 -4.99 -22.02
N ARG A 2 21.87 -5.56 -22.92
CA ARG A 2 22.34 -6.98 -22.82
C ARG A 2 23.11 -7.35 -21.54
N LYS A 3 23.84 -6.42 -20.92
CA LYS A 3 24.63 -6.68 -19.70
C LYS A 3 23.77 -6.91 -18.45
N ILE A 4 22.69 -6.14 -18.29
CA ILE A 4 21.77 -6.27 -17.15
C ILE A 4 21.02 -7.60 -17.22
N THR A 5 20.49 -7.97 -18.39
CA THR A 5 19.80 -9.26 -18.54
C THR A 5 20.73 -10.45 -18.32
N ALA A 6 22.00 -10.36 -18.73
CA ALA A 6 23.01 -11.39 -18.43
C ALA A 6 23.28 -11.49 -16.92
N PHE A 7 23.47 -10.35 -16.24
CA PHE A 7 23.67 -10.30 -14.79
C PHE A 7 22.47 -10.88 -14.02
N LEU A 8 21.24 -10.51 -14.41
CA LEU A 8 20.02 -10.99 -13.76
C LEU A 8 19.85 -12.50 -13.96
N ARG A 9 20.16 -13.04 -15.15
CA ARG A 9 20.15 -14.49 -15.39
C ARG A 9 21.20 -15.23 -14.55
N ALA A 10 22.40 -14.67 -14.42
CA ALA A 10 23.47 -15.28 -13.63
C ALA A 10 23.12 -15.37 -12.13
N ASN A 11 22.39 -14.39 -11.60
CA ASN A 11 22.02 -14.32 -10.18
C ASN A 11 20.64 -14.91 -9.86
N ASN A 12 19.79 -15.13 -10.88
CA ASN A 12 18.47 -15.73 -10.73
C ASN A 12 18.45 -16.99 -9.84
N PRO A 13 19.31 -18.01 -10.02
CA PRO A 13 19.24 -19.23 -9.20
C PRO A 13 19.48 -18.98 -7.70
N VAL A 14 20.35 -18.02 -7.36
CA VAL A 14 20.62 -17.65 -5.96
C VAL A 14 19.40 -16.95 -5.35
N ILE A 15 18.83 -16.01 -6.09
CA ILE A 15 17.66 -15.24 -5.65
C ILE A 15 16.45 -16.15 -5.51
N SER A 16 16.18 -17.02 -6.50
CA SER A 16 15.07 -17.96 -6.47
C SER A 16 15.19 -18.96 -5.32
N ARG A 17 16.40 -19.46 -5.02
CA ARG A 17 16.61 -20.35 -3.88
C ARG A 17 16.27 -19.66 -2.55
N TYR A 18 16.74 -18.42 -2.36
CA TYR A 18 16.42 -17.64 -1.17
C TYR A 18 14.91 -17.36 -1.08
N ALA A 19 14.30 -16.93 -2.18
CA ALA A 19 12.87 -16.63 -2.23
C ALA A 19 12.02 -17.85 -1.88
N VAL A 20 12.37 -19.05 -2.37
CA VAL A 20 11.66 -20.31 -2.03
C VAL A 20 11.76 -20.63 -0.53
N ILE A 21 12.93 -20.41 0.09
CA ILE A 21 13.10 -20.62 1.54
C ILE A 21 12.18 -19.69 2.33
N GLU A 22 12.04 -18.45 1.89
CA GLU A 22 11.17 -17.45 2.49
C GLU A 22 9.69 -17.59 2.06
N GLY A 23 9.34 -18.58 1.23
CA GLY A 23 8.00 -18.76 0.69
C GLY A 23 7.53 -17.64 -0.26
N VAL A 24 8.47 -16.89 -0.83
CA VAL A 24 8.23 -15.77 -1.76
C VAL A 24 8.33 -16.26 -3.20
N ASP A 25 7.31 -15.92 -3.99
CA ASP A 25 7.31 -16.18 -5.44
C ASP A 25 7.93 -15.00 -6.20
N TRP A 26 9.13 -15.19 -6.75
CA TRP A 26 9.93 -14.13 -7.34
C TRP A 26 9.92 -14.17 -8.88
N HIS A 27 9.48 -13.06 -9.49
CA HIS A 27 9.40 -12.89 -10.93
C HIS A 27 10.11 -11.62 -11.41
N PHE A 28 10.98 -11.74 -12.42
CA PHE A 28 11.62 -10.57 -13.04
C PHE A 28 10.71 -9.95 -14.11
N ILE A 29 10.49 -8.64 -14.01
CA ILE A 29 9.83 -7.86 -15.06
C ILE A 29 10.82 -7.71 -16.22
N LEU A 30 10.47 -8.21 -17.41
CA LEU A 30 11.29 -8.06 -18.60
C LEU A 30 11.39 -6.59 -19.01
N SER A 31 12.53 -6.20 -19.61
CA SER A 31 12.78 -4.84 -20.10
C SER A 31 11.78 -4.32 -21.15
N HIS A 32 10.90 -5.19 -21.66
CA HIS A 32 9.87 -4.88 -22.65
C HIS A 32 8.47 -4.67 -22.04
N ALA A 33 8.36 -4.64 -20.71
CA ALA A 33 7.08 -4.57 -20.01
C ALA A 33 7.00 -3.30 -19.10
N PRO A 34 7.08 -2.08 -19.69
CA PRO A 34 7.17 -0.82 -18.94
C PRO A 34 5.96 -0.51 -18.06
N HIS A 35 4.81 -1.12 -18.33
CA HIS A 35 3.58 -0.92 -17.56
C HIS A 35 3.60 -1.63 -16.19
N PHE A 36 4.41 -2.68 -16.01
CA PHE A 36 4.50 -3.40 -14.73
C PHE A 36 5.30 -2.63 -13.65
N GLY A 37 6.06 -1.60 -14.05
CA GLY A 37 6.90 -0.84 -13.12
C GLY A 37 6.24 0.39 -12.48
N GLY A 38 5.07 0.78 -12.95
CA GLY A 38 4.53 2.11 -12.64
C GLY A 38 4.30 2.40 -11.15
N LEU A 39 3.99 1.38 -10.33
CA LEU A 39 3.78 1.60 -8.89
C LEU A 39 5.07 1.97 -8.17
N TRP A 40 6.13 1.16 -8.30
CA TRP A 40 7.40 1.43 -7.64
C TRP A 40 8.09 2.67 -8.23
N GLU A 41 7.96 2.91 -9.54
CA GLU A 41 8.47 4.14 -10.18
C GLU A 41 7.83 5.40 -9.60
N ARG A 42 6.52 5.36 -9.32
CA ARG A 42 5.80 6.45 -8.64
C ARG A 42 6.28 6.63 -7.21
N SER A 43 6.48 5.54 -6.46
CA SER A 43 7.04 5.61 -5.10
C SER A 43 8.42 6.25 -5.11
N VAL A 44 9.33 5.81 -5.99
CA VAL A 44 10.68 6.39 -6.14
C VAL A 44 10.61 7.88 -6.50
N ARG A 45 9.70 8.28 -7.39
CA ARG A 45 9.49 9.69 -7.73
C ARG A 45 9.02 10.50 -6.51
N SER A 46 8.09 9.97 -5.73
CA SER A 46 7.58 10.62 -4.52
C SER A 46 8.67 10.78 -3.47
N THR A 47 9.45 9.72 -3.19
CA THR A 47 10.57 9.77 -2.25
C THR A 47 11.58 10.85 -2.65
N LYS A 48 11.96 10.92 -3.92
CA LYS A 48 12.87 11.96 -4.44
C LYS A 48 12.32 13.36 -4.23
N GLN A 49 11.02 13.57 -4.48
CA GLN A 49 10.38 14.87 -4.24
C GLN A 49 10.37 15.24 -2.76
N HIS A 50 10.12 14.29 -1.87
CA HIS A 50 10.18 14.53 -0.43
C HIS A 50 11.59 14.87 0.04
N LEU A 51 12.60 14.14 -0.44
CA LEU A 51 14.01 14.46 -0.15
C LEU A 51 14.38 15.87 -0.61
N LEU A 52 14.04 16.23 -1.84
CA LEU A 52 14.31 17.57 -2.37
C LEU A 52 13.63 18.68 -1.54
N ARG A 53 12.41 18.44 -1.04
CA ARG A 53 11.67 19.42 -0.22
C ARG A 53 12.20 19.54 1.21
N VAL A 54 12.61 18.43 1.81
CA VAL A 54 13.04 18.39 3.22
C VAL A 54 14.50 18.80 3.36
N VAL A 55 15.37 18.33 2.46
CA VAL A 55 16.84 18.50 2.55
C VAL A 55 17.31 19.74 1.78
N GLY A 56 16.66 20.06 0.64
CA GLY A 56 17.10 21.15 -0.23
C GLY A 56 18.53 20.95 -0.74
N GLU A 57 19.38 21.96 -0.53
CA GLU A 57 20.80 21.94 -0.93
C GLU A 57 21.76 21.52 0.21
N THR A 58 21.22 21.10 1.36
CA THR A 58 22.05 20.73 2.51
C THR A 58 22.73 19.36 2.32
N ARG A 59 23.95 19.24 2.85
CA ARG A 59 24.71 17.98 2.84
C ARG A 59 24.49 17.25 4.16
N LEU A 60 23.81 16.12 4.09
CA LEU A 60 23.57 15.25 5.24
C LEU A 60 24.70 14.22 5.39
N ILE A 61 25.04 13.88 6.63
CA ILE A 61 25.81 12.67 6.92
C ILE A 61 24.91 11.43 6.88
N PHE A 62 25.51 10.24 6.91
CA PHE A 62 24.78 8.97 6.74
C PHE A 62 23.61 8.82 7.73
N ASP A 63 23.83 9.08 9.01
CA ASP A 63 22.80 8.91 10.05
C ASP A 63 21.64 9.89 9.89
N GLU A 64 21.94 11.12 9.48
CA GLU A 64 20.93 12.14 9.19
C GLU A 64 20.09 11.77 7.98
N LEU A 65 20.73 11.31 6.89
CA LEU A 65 20.05 10.84 5.70
C LEU A 65 19.16 9.63 6.01
N TYR A 66 19.66 8.68 6.80
CA TYR A 66 18.91 7.50 7.22
C TYR A 66 17.65 7.90 7.99
N THR A 67 17.80 8.80 8.95
CA THR A 67 16.67 9.31 9.75
C THR A 67 15.62 10.01 8.88
N VAL A 68 16.05 10.88 7.95
CA VAL A 68 15.13 11.56 7.02
C VAL A 68 14.41 10.56 6.12
N LEU A 69 15.11 9.55 5.62
CA LEU A 69 14.50 8.49 4.80
C LEU A 69 13.43 7.71 5.58
N THR A 70 13.69 7.34 6.84
CA THR A 70 12.71 6.66 7.70
C THR A 70 11.46 7.53 7.92
N GLN A 71 11.64 8.84 8.10
CA GLN A 71 10.50 9.77 8.21
C GLN A 71 9.70 9.84 6.92
N ILE A 72 10.36 9.94 5.77
CA ILE A 72 9.69 9.94 4.46
C ILE A 72 8.95 8.62 4.22
N GLU A 73 9.54 7.49 4.57
CA GLU A 73 8.91 6.17 4.50
C GLU A 73 7.62 6.12 5.32
N SER A 74 7.66 6.55 6.58
CA SER A 74 6.45 6.59 7.42
C SER A 74 5.36 7.50 6.86
N CYS A 75 5.73 8.62 6.23
CA CYS A 75 4.80 9.50 5.53
C CYS A 75 4.17 8.86 4.29
N MET A 76 4.91 8.04 3.54
CA MET A 76 4.38 7.30 2.39
C MET A 76 3.46 6.17 2.83
N ASN A 77 3.83 5.41 3.86
CA ASN A 77 3.07 4.25 4.36
C ASN A 77 1.79 4.63 5.11
N SER A 78 1.71 5.84 5.66
CA SER A 78 0.51 6.37 6.33
C SER A 78 -0.55 6.92 5.37
N ARG A 79 -0.22 7.11 4.09
CA ARG A 79 -1.15 7.65 3.09
C ARG A 79 -1.80 6.52 2.29
N PRO A 80 -3.14 6.41 2.27
CA PRO A 80 -3.80 5.35 1.51
C PRO A 80 -3.53 5.54 0.01
N LEU A 81 -3.07 4.47 -0.65
CA LEU A 81 -2.70 4.46 -2.09
C LEU A 81 -3.91 4.70 -3.02
N HIS A 82 -5.12 4.51 -2.50
CA HIS A 82 -6.38 4.79 -3.16
C HIS A 82 -7.26 5.60 -2.20
N PRO A 83 -8.01 6.61 -2.68
CA PRO A 83 -9.01 7.26 -1.85
C PRO A 83 -9.94 6.20 -1.27
N LEU A 84 -10.10 6.18 0.05
CA LEU A 84 -11.09 5.29 0.66
C LEU A 84 -12.46 5.76 0.17
N SER A 85 -13.01 5.07 -0.83
CA SER A 85 -14.40 5.31 -1.22
C SER A 85 -15.25 4.97 0.00
N VAL A 86 -16.12 5.89 0.42
CA VAL A 86 -17.01 5.74 1.59
C VAL A 86 -17.94 4.51 1.47
N ARG A 87 -17.91 3.78 0.34
CA ARG A 87 -18.70 2.57 0.09
C ARG A 87 -18.10 1.27 0.65
N SER A 88 -16.89 1.24 1.20
CA SER A 88 -16.38 0.05 1.90
C SER A 88 -16.60 0.06 3.42
N CYS A 89 -17.18 1.14 3.96
CA CYS A 89 -17.60 1.22 5.35
C CYS A 89 -19.13 1.09 5.47
N ARG A 90 -19.73 0.11 4.79
CA ARG A 90 -20.95 -0.52 5.33
C ARG A 90 -20.52 -1.89 5.82
N PHE A 91 -19.99 -1.93 7.04
CA PHE A 91 -20.32 -3.05 7.91
C PHE A 91 -21.85 -3.04 7.89
N GLU A 92 -22.48 -4.00 7.23
CA GLU A 92 -23.86 -4.30 7.56
C GLU A 92 -23.81 -4.68 9.04
N SER A 93 -24.04 -3.69 9.91
CA SER A 93 -24.47 -3.99 11.26
C SER A 93 -25.68 -4.86 11.03
N LEU A 94 -25.54 -6.14 11.35
CA LEU A 94 -26.66 -7.02 11.59
C LEU A 94 -27.39 -6.45 12.81
N ASP A 95 -28.09 -5.33 12.62
CA ASP A 95 -29.27 -4.97 13.39
C ASP A 95 -30.41 -5.90 12.91
N SER A 96 -30.14 -7.20 12.94
CA SER A 96 -31.10 -8.30 12.80
C SER A 96 -31.55 -8.72 14.20
N TRP A 97 -31.85 -7.74 15.05
CA TRP A 97 -32.50 -7.97 16.33
C TRP A 97 -33.50 -6.88 16.69
N ALA A 98 -34.08 -6.14 15.73
CA ALA A 98 -35.27 -5.33 16.01
C ALA A 98 -36.38 -6.24 16.59
N LEU A 99 -36.40 -6.35 17.92
CA LEU A 99 -37.36 -7.11 18.69
C LEU A 99 -38.75 -6.53 18.41
N PRO A 100 -39.76 -7.39 18.28
CA PRO A 100 -41.12 -6.93 18.13
C PRO A 100 -41.60 -6.35 19.46
N ASP A 101 -42.56 -5.44 19.32
CA ASP A 101 -43.59 -5.09 20.30
C ASP A 101 -43.38 -3.82 21.15
N ARG A 102 -44.12 -2.78 20.77
CA ARG A 102 -45.00 -2.06 21.71
C ARG A 102 -45.92 -1.08 20.98
N THR A 103 -47.17 -1.48 20.76
CA THR A 103 -48.29 -0.53 20.75
C THR A 103 -49.38 -1.03 21.70
N PRO A 104 -49.52 -0.45 22.91
CA PRO A 104 -50.69 -0.69 23.74
C PRO A 104 -51.68 0.45 23.53
N ALA A 105 -52.82 0.18 22.90
CA ALA A 105 -54.01 1.01 23.07
C ALA A 105 -55.27 0.23 22.67
N HIS A 106 -55.70 -0.65 23.57
CA HIS A 106 -57.08 -1.08 23.63
C HIS A 106 -57.90 0.01 24.33
N ARG A 107 -58.67 0.81 23.58
CA ARG A 107 -59.92 1.41 24.07
C ARG A 107 -60.82 1.71 22.87
N ALA A 108 -61.81 0.85 22.68
CA ALA A 108 -63.04 1.02 21.89
C ALA A 108 -63.90 2.19 22.47
N PRO A 109 -65.15 2.52 22.04
CA PRO A 109 -66.03 1.75 21.13
C PRO A 109 -67.03 2.58 20.25
N ILE A 110 -67.93 1.85 19.58
CA ILE A 110 -69.29 2.18 19.07
C ILE A 110 -69.52 3.39 18.14
N SER A 111 -69.84 3.08 16.88
CA SER A 111 -71.20 3.19 16.30
C SER A 111 -71.25 2.46 14.96
#